data_AF-A0A951VW96-F1
#
_entry.id   AF-A0A951VW96-F1
#
_cell.length_a   1.000
_cell.length_b   1.000
_cell.length_c   1.000
_cell.angle_alpha   90.00
_cell.angle_beta   90.00
_cell.angle_gamma   90.00
#
_symmetry.space_group_name_H-M   'P 1'
#
loop_
_entity.id
_entity.type
_entity.pdbx_description
1 polymer ?
#
loop_
_entity_poly.entity_id
_entity_poly.type
_entity_poly.pdbx_seq_one_letter_code
_entity_poly.pdbx_strand_id
1 'polypeptide(L)'
;MDLREFYITPTFLKVMANRAKSWSSKFIQDQIDQFQVTIPDYPEVVELLEAELHRRSLNQLKQKLKNQTIQQLKQTVINLQKQYNDGQVSQDELEVAETEWRVRKRMKLPEDYKPGV
;
A
#
# COMPACT_ATOMS: atom_id res chain seq x y z
N MET A 1 -32.53 10.28 -8.85
CA MET A 1 -32.12 9.89 -7.48
C MET A 1 -31.52 8.51 -7.63
N ASP A 2 -30.20 8.38 -7.51
CA ASP A 2 -29.51 7.12 -7.72
C ASP A 2 -29.64 6.27 -6.43
N LEU A 3 -30.21 5.07 -6.54
CA LEU A 3 -30.42 4.17 -5.39
C LEU A 3 -29.08 3.75 -4.73
N ARG A 4 -27.95 3.96 -5.43
CA ARG A 4 -26.59 3.77 -4.91
C ARG A 4 -26.31 4.57 -3.64
N GLU A 5 -26.93 5.74 -3.47
CA GLU A 5 -26.72 6.64 -2.31
C GLU A 5 -27.22 6.06 -0.97
N PHE A 6 -27.96 4.94 -0.97
CA PHE A 6 -28.67 4.48 0.23
C PHE A 6 -27.97 3.39 1.06
N TYR A 7 -26.98 2.67 0.54
CA TYR A 7 -26.39 1.53 1.27
C TYR A 7 -24.95 1.75 1.75
N ILE A 8 -24.11 2.43 0.96
CA ILE A 8 -22.70 2.68 1.31
C ILE A 8 -22.46 4.18 1.39
N THR A 9 -22.37 4.69 2.62
CA THR A 9 -22.19 6.11 2.90
C THR A 9 -20.73 6.43 3.21
N PRO A 10 -20.30 7.71 3.13
CA PRO A 10 -18.98 8.12 3.61
C PRO A 10 -18.73 7.73 5.07
N THR A 11 -19.78 7.72 5.90
CA THR A 11 -19.70 7.25 7.29
C THR A 11 -19.41 5.76 7.36
N PHE A 12 -20.06 4.94 6.52
CA PHE A 12 -19.78 3.52 6.42
C PHE A 12 -18.32 3.28 6.04
N LEU A 13 -17.80 3.95 5.00
CA LEU A 13 -16.40 3.82 4.57
C LEU A 13 -15.42 4.19 5.69
N LYS A 14 -15.68 5.27 6.43
CA LYS A 14 -14.86 5.65 7.59
C LYS A 14 -14.85 4.57 8.68
N VAL A 15 -16.01 3.99 8.98
CA VAL A 15 -16.12 2.90 9.96
C VAL A 15 -15.37 1.66 9.46
N MET A 16 -15.53 1.31 8.18
CA MET A 16 -14.83 0.19 7.55
C MET A 16 -13.32 0.37 7.60
N ALA A 17 -12.80 1.53 7.19
CA ALA A 17 -11.36 1.86 7.26
C ALA A 17 -10.81 1.73 8.69
N ASN A 18 -11.56 2.19 9.69
CA ASN A 18 -11.13 2.08 11.08
C ASN A 18 -11.13 0.64 11.58
N ARG A 19 -12.10 -0.18 11.15
CA ARG A 19 -12.13 -1.61 11.49
C ARG A 19 -11.04 -2.40 10.77
N ALA A 20 -10.80 -2.12 9.50
CA ALA A 20 -9.78 -2.80 8.69
C ALA A 20 -8.39 -2.70 9.33
N LYS A 21 -8.07 -1.59 10.02
CA LYS A 21 -6.80 -1.44 10.76
C LYS A 21 -6.55 -2.52 11.83
N SER A 22 -7.59 -3.08 12.43
CA SER A 22 -7.45 -4.13 13.47
C SER A 22 -7.58 -5.55 12.93
N TRP A 23 -8.02 -5.72 11.70
CA TRP A 23 -8.20 -7.04 11.08
C TRP A 23 -6.86 -7.66 10.66
N SER A 24 -6.82 -8.99 10.59
CA SER A 24 -5.67 -9.70 10.00
C SER A 24 -5.65 -9.50 8.48
N SER A 25 -4.46 -9.55 7.86
CA SER A 25 -4.36 -9.39 6.40
C SER A 25 -5.10 -10.50 5.65
N LYS A 26 -5.11 -11.73 6.20
CA LYS A 26 -5.90 -12.84 5.65
C LYS A 26 -7.40 -12.51 5.67
N PHE A 27 -7.91 -12.00 6.79
CA PHE A 27 -9.33 -11.65 6.87
C PHE A 27 -9.69 -10.53 5.89
N ILE A 28 -8.82 -9.52 5.73
CA ILE A 28 -9.03 -8.46 4.73
C ILE A 28 -9.10 -9.04 3.31
N GLN A 29 -8.19 -9.96 2.95
CA GLN A 29 -8.23 -10.62 1.65
C GLN A 29 -9.52 -11.42 1.46
N ASP A 30 -9.91 -12.23 2.46
CA ASP A 30 -11.13 -13.02 2.41
C ASP A 30 -12.38 -12.10 2.24
N GLN A 31 -12.35 -10.88 2.82
CA GLN A 31 -13.41 -9.87 2.63
C GLN A 31 -13.39 -9.21 1.24
N ILE A 32 -12.21 -8.92 0.69
CA ILE A 32 -12.08 -8.39 -0.69
C ILE A 32 -12.70 -9.39 -1.68
N ASP A 33 -12.30 -10.65 -1.60
CA ASP A 33 -12.78 -11.71 -2.49
C ASP A 33 -14.31 -11.88 -2.40
N GLN A 34 -14.85 -11.77 -1.17
CA GLN A 34 -16.29 -11.82 -0.94
C GLN A 34 -17.01 -10.59 -1.53
N PHE A 35 -16.51 -9.38 -1.26
CA PHE A 35 -17.18 -8.13 -1.67
C PHE A 35 -17.16 -7.91 -3.18
N GLN A 36 -16.11 -8.33 -3.88
CA GLN A 36 -16.07 -8.32 -5.34
C GLN A 36 -17.25 -9.11 -5.97
N VAL A 37 -17.74 -10.15 -5.30
CA VAL A 37 -18.87 -10.96 -5.75
C VAL A 37 -20.20 -10.43 -5.24
N THR A 38 -20.27 -10.01 -3.97
CA THR A 38 -21.56 -9.69 -3.33
C THR A 38 -22.01 -8.24 -3.50
N ILE A 39 -21.07 -7.30 -3.64
CA ILE A 39 -21.34 -5.86 -3.77
C ILE A 39 -20.50 -5.22 -4.89
N PRO A 40 -20.53 -5.76 -6.13
CA PRO A 40 -19.68 -5.29 -7.22
C PRO A 40 -19.93 -3.83 -7.60
N ASP A 41 -21.11 -3.29 -7.31
CA ASP A 41 -21.48 -1.90 -7.58
C ASP A 41 -20.81 -0.88 -6.63
N TYR A 42 -20.08 -1.35 -5.61
CA TYR A 42 -19.41 -0.53 -4.61
C TYR A 42 -17.89 -0.79 -4.54
N PRO A 43 -17.15 -0.51 -5.62
CA PRO A 43 -15.71 -0.76 -5.71
C PRO A 43 -14.90 -0.02 -4.63
N GLU A 44 -15.40 1.13 -4.16
CA GLU A 44 -14.73 1.93 -3.14
C GLU A 44 -14.52 1.19 -1.80
N VAL A 45 -15.34 0.18 -1.51
CA VAL A 45 -15.16 -0.68 -0.33
C VAL A 45 -13.95 -1.60 -0.54
N VAL A 46 -13.82 -2.16 -1.73
CA VAL A 46 -12.71 -3.06 -2.10
C VAL A 46 -11.41 -2.26 -2.16
N GLU A 47 -11.41 -1.12 -2.85
CA GLU A 47 -10.25 -0.21 -2.96
C GLU A 47 -9.73 0.21 -1.58
N LEU A 48 -10.64 0.48 -0.64
CA LEU A 48 -10.27 0.83 0.74
C LEU A 48 -9.55 -0.30 1.45
N LEU A 49 -9.99 -1.55 1.25
CA LEU A 49 -9.38 -2.73 1.86
C LEU A 49 -8.03 -3.05 1.20
N GLU A 50 -7.94 -2.94 -0.11
CA GLU A 50 -6.69 -3.08 -0.88
C GLU A 50 -5.66 -2.03 -0.45
N ALA A 51 -6.08 -0.78 -0.29
CA ALA A 51 -5.23 0.30 0.21
C ALA A 51 -4.69 0.02 1.62
N GLU A 52 -5.49 -0.61 2.50
CA GLU A 52 -5.03 -1.01 3.83
C GLU A 52 -4.01 -2.16 3.78
N LEU A 53 -4.19 -3.14 2.89
CA LEU A 53 -3.17 -4.19 2.65
C LEU A 53 -1.87 -3.59 2.11
N HIS A 54 -1.98 -2.70 1.13
CA HIS A 54 -0.84 -2.01 0.53
C HIS A 54 -0.09 -1.17 1.57
N ARG A 55 -0.80 -0.39 2.38
CA ARG A 55 -0.22 0.37 3.50
C ARG A 55 0.57 -0.53 4.47
N ARG A 56 0.09 -1.74 4.73
CA ARG A 56 0.82 -2.71 5.58
C ARG A 56 2.08 -3.22 4.90
N SER A 57 2.02 -3.54 3.61
CA SER A 57 3.21 -3.93 2.83
C SER A 57 4.28 -2.84 2.90
N LEU A 58 3.91 -1.59 2.61
CA LEU A 58 4.82 -0.45 2.67
C LEU A 58 5.44 -0.25 4.07
N ASN A 59 4.65 -0.42 5.13
CA ASN A 59 5.17 -0.31 6.49
C ASN A 59 6.15 -1.44 6.84
N GLN A 60 5.85 -2.67 6.44
CA GLN A 60 6.76 -3.82 6.63
C GLN A 60 8.06 -3.62 5.85
N LEU A 61 7.96 -3.17 4.59
CA LEU A 61 9.11 -2.84 3.76
C LEU A 61 9.96 -1.76 4.43
N LYS A 62 9.35 -0.64 4.87
CA LYS A 62 10.05 0.44 5.57
C LYS A 62 10.79 -0.06 6.80
N GLN A 63 10.19 -0.92 7.62
CA GLN A 63 10.84 -1.50 8.79
C GLN A 63 12.02 -2.42 8.40
N LYS A 64 11.84 -3.24 7.35
CA LYS A 64 12.91 -4.10 6.82
C LYS A 64 14.09 -3.27 6.32
N LEU A 65 13.84 -2.24 5.50
CA LEU A 65 14.88 -1.38 4.95
C LEU A 65 15.64 -0.62 6.05
N LYS A 66 14.93 -0.17 7.09
CA LYS A 66 15.53 0.51 8.25
C LYS A 66 16.66 -0.31 8.88
N ASN A 67 16.48 -1.62 9.01
CA ASN A 67 17.43 -2.50 9.68
C ASN A 67 18.55 -3.03 8.76
N GLN A 68 18.53 -2.73 7.46
CA GLN A 68 19.54 -3.20 6.52
C GLN A 68 20.80 -2.34 6.56
N THR A 69 21.95 -2.94 6.28
CA THR A 69 23.17 -2.19 5.95
C THR A 69 23.05 -1.52 4.58
N ILE A 70 23.93 -0.56 4.28
CA ILE A 70 23.99 0.09 2.97
C ILE A 70 24.14 -0.94 1.83
N GLN A 71 25.02 -1.93 1.97
CA GLN A 71 25.19 -2.95 0.91
C GLN A 71 23.92 -3.79 0.68
N GLN A 72 23.25 -4.20 1.76
CA GLN A 72 21.98 -4.93 1.69
C GLN A 72 20.84 -4.09 1.10
N LEU A 73 20.78 -2.81 1.44
CA LEU A 73 19.80 -1.87 0.89
C LEU A 73 19.97 -1.70 -0.62
N LYS A 74 21.20 -1.54 -1.10
CA LYS A 74 21.51 -1.50 -2.54
C LYS A 74 20.98 -2.74 -3.25
N GLN A 75 21.26 -3.92 -2.69
CA GLN A 75 20.80 -5.18 -3.27
C GLN A 75 19.28 -5.28 -3.26
N THR A 76 18.63 -4.80 -2.21
CA THR A 76 17.17 -4.79 -2.09
C THR A 76 16.54 -3.89 -3.16
N VAL A 77 17.08 -2.67 -3.38
CA VAL A 77 16.62 -1.79 -4.47
C VAL A 77 16.75 -2.45 -5.83
N ILE A 78 17.90 -3.08 -6.13
CA ILE A 78 18.11 -3.78 -7.40
C ILE A 78 17.10 -4.92 -7.58
N ASN A 79 16.81 -5.67 -6.52
CA ASN A 79 15.84 -6.76 -6.57
C ASN A 79 14.42 -6.24 -6.77
N LEU A 80 14.02 -5.18 -6.04
CA LEU A 80 12.71 -4.54 -6.20
C LEU A 80 12.53 -3.95 -7.59
N GLN A 81 13.57 -3.37 -8.20
CA GLN A 81 13.50 -2.87 -9.58
C GLN A 81 13.19 -4.00 -10.57
N LYS A 82 13.82 -5.18 -10.39
CA LYS A 82 13.52 -6.35 -11.23
C LYS A 82 12.09 -6.82 -11.03
N GLN A 83 11.68 -6.97 -9.78
CA GLN A 83 10.33 -7.39 -9.43
C GLN A 83 9.27 -6.40 -9.95
N TYR A 84 9.57 -5.09 -9.98
CA TYR A 84 8.69 -4.08 -10.54
C TYR A 84 8.53 -4.26 -12.05
N ASN A 85 9.63 -4.48 -12.76
CA ASN A 85 9.60 -4.77 -14.20
C ASN A 85 8.83 -6.06 -14.52
N ASP A 86 8.85 -7.03 -13.59
CA ASP A 86 8.12 -8.29 -13.68
C ASP A 86 6.65 -8.17 -13.18
N GLY A 87 6.21 -6.98 -12.75
CA GLY A 87 4.85 -6.72 -12.25
C GLY A 87 4.54 -7.32 -10.87
N GLN A 88 5.56 -7.71 -10.09
CA GLN A 88 5.41 -8.39 -8.80
C GLN A 88 5.37 -7.45 -7.60
N VAL A 89 5.86 -6.21 -7.74
CA VAL A 89 5.81 -5.19 -6.70
C VAL A 89 5.29 -3.89 -7.30
N SER A 90 4.67 -3.09 -6.44
CA SER A 90 4.12 -1.78 -6.81
C SER A 90 5.22 -0.73 -7.01
N GLN A 91 4.89 0.35 -7.73
CA GLN A 91 5.76 1.50 -7.87
C GLN A 91 6.10 2.14 -6.51
N ASP A 92 5.12 2.26 -5.62
CA ASP A 92 5.31 2.82 -4.28
C ASP A 92 6.37 2.06 -3.46
N GLU A 93 6.37 0.73 -3.55
CA GLU A 93 7.35 -0.11 -2.86
C GLU A 93 8.78 0.15 -3.37
N LEU A 94 8.94 0.31 -4.68
CA LEU A 94 10.20 0.69 -5.30
C LEU A 94 10.63 2.10 -4.85
N GLU A 95 9.72 3.08 -4.90
CA GLU A 95 10.00 4.47 -4.52
C GLU A 95 10.44 4.61 -3.06
N VAL A 96 9.80 3.86 -2.14
CA VAL A 96 10.21 3.83 -0.73
C VAL A 96 11.64 3.32 -0.58
N ALA A 97 12.00 2.25 -1.29
CA ALA A 97 13.35 1.68 -1.23
C ALA A 97 14.41 2.60 -1.85
N GLU A 98 14.11 3.22 -3.00
CA GLU A 98 15.00 4.19 -3.63
C GLU A 98 15.21 5.43 -2.76
N THR A 99 14.15 5.93 -2.15
CA THR A 99 14.20 7.09 -1.25
C THR A 99 15.10 6.80 -0.07
N GLU A 100 14.90 5.66 0.61
CA GLU A 100 15.74 5.26 1.74
C GLU A 100 17.21 5.13 1.33
N TRP A 101 17.49 4.58 0.14
CA TRP A 101 18.85 4.49 -0.42
C TRP A 101 19.47 5.87 -0.64
N ARG A 102 18.75 6.80 -1.29
CA ARG A 102 19.21 8.17 -1.56
C ARG A 102 19.51 8.92 -0.26
N VAL A 103 18.60 8.84 0.72
CA VAL A 103 18.77 9.48 2.04
C VAL A 103 20.05 9.01 2.72
N ARG A 104 20.29 7.69 2.77
CA ARG A 104 21.50 7.14 3.42
C ARG A 104 22.80 7.45 2.68
N LYS A 105 22.72 7.59 1.35
CA LYS A 105 23.86 7.99 0.52
C LYS A 105 24.07 9.50 0.45
N ARG A 106 23.23 10.30 1.11
CA ARG A 106 23.22 11.77 1.01
C ARG A 106 23.13 12.26 -0.44
N MET A 107 22.40 11.52 -1.27
CA MET A 107 22.11 11.90 -2.65
C MET A 107 20.90 12.84 -2.68
N LYS A 108 20.79 13.67 -3.73
CA LYS A 108 19.59 14.51 -3.91
C LYS A 108 18.37 13.61 -4.06
N LEU A 109 17.30 13.96 -3.34
CA LEU A 109 15.97 13.39 -3.57
C LEU A 109 15.44 13.91 -4.92
N PRO A 110 14.62 13.12 -5.63
CA PRO A 110 13.96 13.59 -6.85
C PRO A 110 13.09 14.81 -6.55
N GLU A 111 12.97 15.73 -7.50
CA GLU A 111 12.30 17.03 -7.28
C GLU A 111 10.81 16.90 -6.92
N ASP A 112 10.18 15.78 -7.28
CA ASP A 112 8.77 15.49 -6.99
C ASP A 112 8.53 14.86 -5.60
N TYR A 113 9.57 14.69 -4.78
CA TYR A 113 9.40 14.12 -3.43
C TYR A 113 8.66 15.08 -2.51
N LYS A 114 7.37 14.81 -2.28
CA LYS A 114 6.56 15.47 -1.25
C LYS A 114 6.56 14.61 0.02
N PRO A 115 7.29 14.98 1.08
CA PRO A 115 7.15 14.30 2.36
C PRO A 115 5.70 14.47 2.83
N GLY A 116 4.98 13.36 3.00
CA GLY A 116 3.60 13.36 3.46
C GLY A 116 3.47 14.13 4.78
N VAL A 117 2.60 15.15 4.77
CA VAL A 117 2.13 15.88 5.96
C VAL A 117 1.08 15.04 6.66
#